data_AF-A0A1Q9UZZ7-F1
#
_entry.id   AF-A0A1Q9UZZ7-F1
#
_cell.length_a   1.000
_cell.length_b   1.000
_cell.length_c   1.000
_cell.angle_alpha   90.00
_cell.angle_beta   90.00
_cell.angle_gamma   90.00
#
_symmetry.space_group_name_H-M   'P 1'
#
loop_
_entity.id
_entity.type
_entity.pdbx_description
1 polymer ?
#
loop_
_entity_poly.entity_id
_entity_poly.type
_entity_poly.pdbx_seq_one_letter_code
_entity_poly.pdbx_strand_id
1 'polypeptide(L)'
;MNPLATIAPGTGLLVAALTVAAALVPLVRVSTPRSSWTPPRRPTRRGTHVSCSADVAEALDLLALALQGGVSLGAAARTVAVELDEPLRGELDAVGQDLLEGRDASPSWESAGARWEPARRTVEVASLAGVPPAPALRQTATDLRRGSVARAEVATARLGVRLVLPLGLAFLPAFVLTTVAPLVLALVRDLSW
;
A
#
# COMPACT_ATOMS: atom_id res chain seq x y z
N MET A 1 -62.83 32.41 15.28
CA MET A 1 -61.52 33.08 15.36
C MET A 1 -60.47 32.00 15.40
N ASN A 2 -59.47 32.17 14.54
CA ASN A 2 -58.48 31.18 14.15
C ASN A 2 -57.65 30.61 15.32
N PRO A 3 -57.05 29.44 15.08
CA PRO A 3 -56.57 28.46 16.04
C PRO A 3 -55.15 28.81 16.51
N LEU A 4 -54.54 27.97 17.34
CA LEU A 4 -53.19 27.41 17.10
C LEU A 4 -52.66 26.75 18.39
N ALA A 5 -52.32 25.48 18.23
CA ALA A 5 -51.07 24.93 18.74
C ALA A 5 -50.89 24.86 20.26
N THR A 6 -51.78 24.16 20.97
CA THR A 6 -51.32 23.35 22.11
C THR A 6 -50.62 22.12 21.54
N ILE A 7 -49.43 22.32 20.98
CA ILE A 7 -48.53 21.22 20.63
C ILE A 7 -48.10 20.66 21.99
N ALA A 8 -48.78 19.59 22.43
CA ALA A 8 -48.42 18.90 23.65
C ALA A 8 -46.92 18.58 23.59
N PRO A 9 -46.12 18.90 24.62
CA PRO A 9 -44.66 18.77 24.57
C PRO A 9 -44.20 17.33 24.22
N GLY A 10 -45.07 16.34 24.39
CA GLY A 10 -44.84 14.95 23.94
C GLY A 10 -44.88 14.73 22.42
N THR A 11 -45.63 15.54 21.66
CA THR A 11 -45.70 15.39 20.19
C THR A 11 -44.45 15.90 19.48
N GLY A 12 -43.85 16.99 19.95
CA GLY A 12 -42.56 17.47 19.44
C GLY A 12 -41.42 16.47 19.69
N LEU A 13 -41.42 15.82 20.86
CA LEU A 13 -40.48 14.77 21.23
C LEU A 13 -40.63 13.50 20.38
N LEU A 14 -41.87 13.07 20.12
CA LEU A 14 -42.14 11.92 19.26
C LEU A 14 -41.77 12.19 17.80
N VAL A 15 -42.03 13.39 17.29
CA VAL A 15 -41.66 13.77 15.91
C VAL A 15 -40.14 13.92 15.77
N ALA A 16 -39.45 14.49 16.76
CA ALA A 16 -37.99 14.54 16.78
C ALA A 16 -37.37 13.13 16.87
N ALA A 17 -37.92 12.25 17.72
CA ALA A 17 -37.45 10.86 17.83
C ALA A 17 -37.69 10.05 16.55
N LEU A 18 -38.85 10.19 15.91
CA LEU A 18 -39.18 9.48 14.66
C LEU A 18 -38.36 10.00 13.47
N THR A 19 -38.10 11.30 13.38
CA THR A 19 -37.27 11.88 12.30
C THR A 19 -35.81 11.47 12.44
N VAL A 20 -35.27 11.43 13.66
CA VAL A 20 -33.93 10.90 13.94
C VAL A 20 -33.85 9.40 13.62
N ALA A 21 -34.84 8.61 14.03
CA ALA A 21 -34.89 7.18 13.72
C ALA A 21 -34.99 6.91 12.21
N ALA A 22 -35.82 7.66 11.48
CA ALA A 22 -35.98 7.52 10.03
C ALA A 22 -34.73 7.96 9.24
N ALA A 23 -34.00 8.98 9.72
CA ALA A 23 -32.74 9.42 9.12
C ALA A 23 -31.57 8.43 9.33
N LEU A 24 -31.63 7.61 10.38
CA LEU A 24 -30.60 6.59 10.68
C LEU A 24 -30.72 5.33 9.79
N VAL A 25 -31.92 4.99 9.31
CA VAL A 25 -32.17 3.78 8.50
C VAL A 25 -31.37 3.71 7.17
N PRO A 26 -31.30 4.77 6.34
CA PRO A 26 -30.53 4.71 5.09
C PRO A 26 -29.01 4.60 5.32
N LEU A 27 -28.51 5.12 6.44
CA LEU A 27 -27.08 5.17 6.77
C LEU A 27 -26.52 3.79 7.18
N VAL A 28 -27.35 2.97 7.84
CA VAL A 28 -27.00 1.59 8.20
C VAL A 28 -26.90 0.69 6.96
N ARG A 29 -27.71 0.93 5.92
CA ARG A 29 -27.68 0.11 4.70
C ARG A 29 -26.48 0.38 3.79
N VAL A 30 -26.04 1.63 3.69
CA VAL A 30 -24.85 2.01 2.88
C VAL A 30 -23.55 1.48 3.49
N SER A 31 -23.56 1.22 4.80
CA SER A 31 -22.40 0.79 5.59
C SER A 31 -22.13 -0.72 5.57
N THR A 32 -22.80 -1.49 4.72
CA THR A 32 -22.44 -2.89 4.47
C THR A 32 -21.63 -3.00 3.19
N PRO A 33 -20.33 -2.60 3.16
CA PRO A 33 -19.48 -3.09 2.11
C PRO A 33 -19.42 -4.60 2.31
N ARG A 34 -20.00 -5.34 1.36
CA ARG A 34 -19.68 -6.76 1.13
C ARG A 34 -18.22 -6.85 0.68
N SER A 35 -17.28 -6.44 1.52
CA SER A 35 -15.92 -6.90 1.39
C SER A 35 -15.90 -8.24 2.10
N SER A 36 -16.15 -9.31 1.36
CA SER A 36 -15.62 -10.62 1.72
C SER A 36 -14.10 -10.49 1.68
N TRP A 37 -13.53 -9.91 2.74
CA TRP A 37 -12.11 -9.92 3.01
C TRP A 37 -11.78 -11.33 3.47
N THR A 38 -11.72 -12.24 2.50
CA THR A 38 -10.95 -13.46 2.64
C THR A 38 -9.50 -13.04 2.46
N PRO A 39 -8.70 -12.94 3.54
CA PRO A 39 -7.25 -12.84 3.36
C PRO A 39 -6.86 -14.06 2.52
N PRO A 40 -6.19 -13.88 1.38
CA PRO A 40 -5.70 -15.03 0.63
C PRO A 40 -4.85 -15.85 1.60
N ARG A 41 -5.25 -17.11 1.80
CA ARG A 41 -4.47 -18.07 2.60
C ARG A 41 -3.04 -18.00 2.06
N ARG A 42 -2.07 -17.67 2.93
CA ARG A 42 -0.64 -17.71 2.57
C ARG A 42 -0.38 -19.06 1.91
N PRO A 43 -0.08 -19.11 0.60
CA PRO A 43 0.29 -20.36 -0.03
C PRO A 43 1.63 -20.76 0.58
N THR A 44 1.65 -21.89 1.28
CA THR A 44 2.86 -22.58 1.67
C THR A 44 3.60 -22.96 0.38
N ARG A 45 4.70 -22.24 0.10
CA ARG A 45 5.83 -22.62 -0.77
C ARG A 45 5.48 -23.55 -1.94
N ARG A 46 4.85 -23.00 -2.99
CA ARG A 46 4.99 -23.46 -4.39
C ARG A 46 4.43 -22.39 -5.35
N GLY A 47 5.31 -21.60 -5.96
CA GLY A 47 5.07 -20.91 -7.24
C GLY A 47 3.94 -19.89 -7.32
N THR A 48 3.86 -18.89 -6.43
CA THR A 48 3.01 -17.70 -6.68
C THR A 48 3.88 -16.45 -6.76
N HIS A 49 4.07 -15.95 -7.99
CA HIS A 49 4.70 -14.68 -8.36
C HIS A 49 4.12 -13.48 -7.58
N VAL A 50 4.66 -13.22 -6.40
CA VAL A 50 4.53 -11.96 -5.65
C VAL A 50 5.96 -11.68 -5.19
N SER A 51 6.82 -10.91 -5.87
CA SER A 51 6.62 -9.73 -6.72
C SER A 51 7.86 -9.57 -7.61
N CYS A 52 7.68 -9.17 -8.87
CA CYS A 52 8.79 -8.90 -9.80
C CYS A 52 9.92 -8.02 -9.21
N SER A 53 9.61 -7.11 -8.27
CA SER A 53 10.62 -6.28 -7.60
C SER A 53 11.46 -7.01 -6.55
N ALA A 54 10.90 -8.02 -5.88
CA ALA A 54 11.62 -8.81 -4.88
C ALA A 54 12.60 -9.77 -5.56
N ASP A 55 12.17 -10.40 -6.66
CA ASP A 55 13.00 -11.31 -7.46
C ASP A 55 14.21 -10.55 -8.07
N VAL A 56 13.99 -9.33 -8.58
CA VAL A 56 15.08 -8.45 -9.04
C VAL A 56 16.00 -8.05 -7.88
N ALA A 57 15.46 -7.75 -6.70
CA ALA A 57 16.28 -7.39 -5.54
C ALA A 57 17.16 -8.55 -5.07
N GLU A 58 16.65 -9.78 -5.12
CA GLU A 58 17.41 -11.00 -4.84
C GLU A 58 18.52 -11.22 -5.86
N ALA A 59 18.21 -11.11 -7.16
CA ALA A 59 19.21 -11.20 -8.23
C ALA A 59 20.34 -10.16 -8.07
N LEU A 60 19.99 -8.92 -7.66
CA LEU A 60 20.97 -7.87 -7.39
C LEU A 60 21.89 -8.17 -6.20
N ASP A 61 21.39 -8.81 -5.16
CA ASP A 61 22.24 -9.24 -4.03
C ASP A 61 23.18 -10.37 -4.45
N LEU A 62 22.71 -11.34 -5.23
CA LEU A 62 23.55 -12.42 -5.76
C LEU A 62 24.62 -11.88 -6.70
N LEU A 63 24.28 -10.91 -7.56
CA LEU A 63 25.24 -10.18 -8.39
C LEU A 63 26.28 -9.46 -7.54
N ALA A 64 25.84 -8.71 -6.53
CA ALA A 64 26.74 -7.99 -5.63
C ALA A 64 27.67 -8.94 -4.87
N LEU A 65 27.19 -10.13 -4.49
CA LEU A 65 27.96 -11.17 -3.81
C LEU A 65 29.00 -11.79 -4.76
N ALA A 66 28.62 -12.12 -5.98
CA ALA A 66 29.51 -12.66 -7.00
C ALA A 66 30.63 -11.66 -7.38
N LEU A 67 30.27 -10.37 -7.53
CA LEU A 67 31.23 -9.30 -7.79
C LEU A 67 32.19 -9.08 -6.61
N GLN A 68 31.71 -9.19 -5.36
CA GLN A 68 32.57 -9.16 -4.17
C GLN A 68 33.54 -10.35 -4.12
N GLY A 69 33.14 -11.49 -4.70
CA GLY A 69 34.01 -12.65 -4.91
C GLY A 69 35.05 -12.48 -6.03
N GLY A 70 35.07 -11.32 -6.71
CA GLY A 70 36.04 -11.02 -7.77
C GLY A 70 35.63 -11.47 -9.17
N VAL A 71 34.38 -11.94 -9.35
CA VAL A 71 33.86 -12.31 -10.67
C VAL A 71 33.54 -11.05 -11.49
N SER A 72 33.73 -11.10 -12.81
CA SER A 72 33.35 -9.98 -13.68
C SER A 72 31.83 -9.82 -13.76
N LEU A 73 31.35 -8.61 -14.10
CA LEU A 73 29.90 -8.33 -14.16
C LEU A 73 29.15 -9.24 -15.13
N GLY A 74 29.70 -9.50 -16.31
CA GLY A 74 29.09 -10.41 -17.29
C GLY A 74 29.02 -11.86 -16.80
N ALA A 75 30.11 -12.37 -16.22
CA ALA A 75 30.14 -13.73 -15.67
C ALA A 75 29.22 -13.87 -14.45
N ALA A 76 29.15 -12.85 -13.59
CA ALA A 76 28.21 -12.80 -12.47
C ALA A 76 26.75 -12.82 -12.97
N ALA A 77 26.41 -12.02 -13.97
CA ALA A 77 25.06 -11.98 -14.55
C ALA A 77 24.62 -13.34 -15.09
N ARG A 78 25.46 -14.02 -15.87
CA ARG A 78 25.15 -15.37 -16.37
C ARG A 78 25.04 -16.40 -15.26
N THR A 79 25.91 -16.33 -14.25
CA THR A 79 25.86 -17.25 -13.09
C THR A 79 24.55 -17.08 -12.32
N VAL A 80 24.14 -15.84 -12.06
CA VAL A 80 22.90 -15.54 -11.35
C VAL A 80 21.67 -15.88 -12.18
N ALA A 81 21.72 -15.68 -13.51
CA ALA A 81 20.58 -15.96 -14.39
C ALA A 81 20.07 -17.41 -14.30
N VAL A 82 20.96 -18.38 -14.09
CA VAL A 82 20.61 -19.81 -13.96
C VAL A 82 19.71 -20.08 -12.75
N GLU A 83 19.85 -19.29 -11.69
CA GLU A 83 19.05 -19.40 -10.47
C GLU A 83 17.67 -18.74 -10.59
N LEU A 84 17.43 -17.95 -11.65
CA LEU A 84 16.19 -17.22 -11.86
C LEU A 84 15.18 -18.05 -12.66
N ASP A 85 13.90 -17.79 -12.43
CA ASP A 85 12.82 -18.25 -13.29
C ASP A 85 12.64 -17.31 -14.51
N GLU A 86 12.00 -17.81 -15.56
CA GLU A 86 11.58 -16.95 -16.67
C GLU A 86 10.50 -15.95 -16.21
N PRO A 87 10.47 -14.72 -16.75
CA PRO A 87 11.31 -14.20 -17.83
C PRO A 87 12.64 -13.57 -17.38
N LEU A 88 12.96 -13.60 -16.07
CA LEU A 88 14.15 -12.91 -15.54
C LEU A 88 15.46 -13.58 -15.96
N ARG A 89 15.45 -14.92 -16.05
CA ARG A 89 16.57 -15.71 -16.55
C ARG A 89 17.03 -15.24 -17.94
N GLY A 90 16.15 -15.26 -18.93
CA GLY A 90 16.50 -14.91 -20.30
C GLY A 90 17.03 -13.47 -20.43
N GLU A 91 16.44 -12.53 -19.70
CA GLU A 91 16.89 -11.14 -19.72
C GLU A 91 18.28 -10.95 -19.08
N LEU A 92 18.54 -11.57 -17.94
CA LEU A 92 19.84 -11.42 -17.27
C LEU A 92 20.95 -12.21 -17.99
N ASP A 93 20.63 -13.37 -18.57
CA ASP A 93 21.59 -14.15 -19.36
C ASP A 93 21.99 -13.38 -20.63
N ALA A 94 21.04 -12.72 -21.31
CA ALA A 94 21.32 -11.86 -22.46
C ALA A 94 22.26 -10.70 -22.10
N VAL A 95 21.98 -9.98 -21.00
CA VAL A 95 22.88 -8.94 -20.48
C VAL A 95 24.28 -9.50 -20.22
N GLY A 96 24.36 -10.65 -19.56
CA GLY A 96 25.64 -11.29 -19.24
C GLY A 96 26.42 -11.71 -20.50
N GLN A 97 25.73 -12.22 -21.51
CA GLN A 97 26.32 -12.57 -22.80
C GLN A 97 26.87 -11.33 -23.51
N ASP A 98 26.07 -10.26 -23.62
CA ASP A 98 26.48 -9.01 -24.26
C ASP A 98 27.74 -8.41 -23.62
N LEU A 99 27.80 -8.43 -22.28
CA LEU A 99 28.96 -7.96 -21.52
C LEU A 99 30.21 -8.81 -21.75
N LEU A 100 30.06 -10.13 -21.90
CA LEU A 100 31.19 -11.03 -22.16
C LEU A 100 31.71 -10.91 -23.60
N GLU A 101 30.85 -10.51 -24.52
CA GLU A 101 31.22 -10.17 -25.90
C GLU A 101 31.89 -8.79 -26.02
N GLY A 102 32.03 -8.06 -24.90
CA GLY A 102 32.67 -6.75 -24.86
C GLY A 102 31.79 -5.61 -25.34
N ARG A 103 30.46 -5.80 -25.42
CA ARG A 103 29.53 -4.71 -25.69
C ARG A 103 29.48 -3.77 -24.50
N ASP A 104 29.18 -2.51 -24.76
CA ASP A 104 29.06 -1.51 -23.70
C ASP A 104 27.97 -1.89 -22.70
N ALA A 105 28.24 -1.66 -21.41
CA ALA A 105 27.32 -2.05 -20.36
C ALA A 105 25.97 -1.35 -20.48
N SER A 106 25.95 -0.03 -20.73
CA SER A 106 24.70 0.75 -20.78
C SER A 106 23.69 0.20 -21.80
N PRO A 107 24.03 0.01 -23.09
CA PRO A 107 23.11 -0.56 -24.08
C PRO A 107 22.76 -2.04 -23.82
N SER A 108 23.70 -2.82 -23.26
CA SER A 108 23.44 -4.22 -22.89
C SER A 108 22.32 -4.30 -21.85
N TRP A 109 22.39 -3.48 -20.80
CA TRP A 109 21.36 -3.40 -19.76
C TRP A 109 20.07 -2.70 -20.22
N GLU A 110 20.11 -1.88 -21.27
CA GLU A 110 18.91 -1.24 -21.87
C GLU A 110 18.03 -2.26 -22.61
N SER A 111 18.64 -3.29 -23.18
CA SER A 111 17.91 -4.42 -23.78
C SER A 111 17.20 -5.30 -22.74
N ALA A 112 17.60 -5.21 -21.48
CA ALA A 112 16.94 -5.90 -20.37
C ALA A 112 15.57 -5.27 -20.10
N GLY A 113 14.59 -6.07 -19.68
CA GLY A 113 13.23 -5.59 -19.45
C GLY A 113 13.16 -4.47 -18.41
N ALA A 114 12.10 -3.65 -18.45
CA ALA A 114 11.92 -2.44 -17.60
C ALA A 114 12.06 -2.67 -16.08
N ARG A 115 11.98 -3.92 -15.62
CA ARG A 115 12.22 -4.33 -14.24
C ARG A 115 13.68 -4.19 -13.78
N TRP A 116 14.63 -4.22 -14.70
CA TRP A 116 16.07 -4.03 -14.45
C TRP A 116 16.52 -2.59 -14.49
N GLU A 117 15.61 -1.64 -14.75
CA GLU A 117 15.92 -0.20 -14.79
C GLU A 117 16.70 0.32 -13.55
N PRO A 118 16.38 -0.09 -12.31
CA PRO A 118 17.20 0.28 -11.15
C PRO A 118 18.63 -0.28 -11.22
N ALA A 119 18.79 -1.51 -11.69
CA ALA A 119 20.10 -2.14 -11.88
C ALA A 119 20.91 -1.41 -12.94
N ARG A 120 20.29 -1.13 -14.10
CA ARG A 120 20.87 -0.39 -15.22
C ARG A 120 21.44 0.95 -14.76
N ARG A 121 20.61 1.77 -14.11
CA ARG A 121 21.04 3.09 -13.59
C ARG A 121 22.19 2.96 -12.60
N THR A 122 22.14 1.98 -11.71
CA THR A 122 23.20 1.77 -10.72
C THR A 122 24.53 1.37 -11.35
N VAL A 123 24.51 0.45 -12.33
CA VAL A 123 25.71 0.07 -13.09
C VAL A 123 26.24 1.25 -13.90
N GLU A 124 25.36 1.97 -14.61
CA GLU A 124 25.72 3.13 -15.42
C GLU A 124 26.41 4.21 -14.59
N VAL A 125 25.84 4.59 -13.45
CA VAL A 125 26.43 5.57 -12.53
C VAL A 125 27.76 5.07 -11.95
N ALA A 126 27.84 3.79 -11.57
CA ALA A 126 29.08 3.22 -11.06
C ALA A 126 30.20 3.23 -12.11
N SER A 127 29.88 2.88 -13.36
CA SER A 127 30.80 2.94 -14.49
C SER A 127 31.28 4.35 -14.78
N LEU A 128 30.37 5.34 -14.82
CA LEU A 128 30.73 6.75 -15.04
C LEU A 128 31.60 7.32 -13.92
N ALA A 129 31.34 6.91 -12.67
CA ALA A 129 32.12 7.33 -11.52
C ALA A 129 33.43 6.54 -11.33
N GLY A 130 33.67 5.48 -12.11
CA GLY A 130 34.85 4.62 -11.98
C GLY A 130 34.89 3.84 -10.65
N VAL A 131 33.74 3.59 -10.03
CA VAL A 131 33.62 2.90 -8.73
C VAL A 131 33.10 1.47 -8.92
N PRO A 132 33.43 0.52 -8.02
CA PRO A 132 32.90 -0.83 -8.11
C PRO A 132 31.35 -0.83 -7.98
N PRO A 133 30.62 -1.54 -8.85
CA PRO A 133 29.15 -1.55 -8.84
C PRO A 133 28.56 -2.38 -7.70
N ALA A 134 29.32 -3.33 -7.13
CA ALA A 134 28.82 -4.24 -6.09
C ALA A 134 28.14 -3.58 -4.88
N PRO A 135 28.75 -2.60 -4.17
CA PRO A 135 28.09 -1.93 -3.05
C PRO A 135 26.84 -1.16 -3.47
N ALA A 136 26.86 -0.56 -4.66
CA ALA A 136 25.73 0.21 -5.17
C ALA A 136 24.55 -0.71 -5.54
N LEU A 137 24.81 -1.86 -6.17
CA LEU A 137 23.78 -2.87 -6.49
C LEU A 137 23.13 -3.44 -5.23
N ARG A 138 23.92 -3.70 -4.19
CA ARG A 138 23.43 -4.17 -2.88
C ARG A 138 22.56 -3.12 -2.18
N GLN A 139 22.91 -1.84 -2.34
CA GLN A 139 22.09 -0.73 -1.86
C GLN A 139 20.77 -0.65 -2.64
N THR A 140 20.80 -0.77 -3.97
CA THR A 140 19.59 -0.82 -4.82
C THR A 140 18.67 -1.99 -4.46
N ALA A 141 19.23 -3.18 -4.21
CA ALA A 141 18.48 -4.35 -3.73
C ALA A 141 17.76 -4.05 -2.41
N THR A 142 18.44 -3.37 -1.49
CA THR A 142 17.88 -2.95 -0.20
C THR A 142 16.75 -1.94 -0.39
N ASP A 143 16.89 -1.00 -1.30
CA ASP A 143 15.87 0.02 -1.57
C ASP A 143 14.64 -0.58 -2.26
N LEU A 144 14.81 -1.56 -3.16
CA LEU A 144 13.69 -2.33 -3.74
C LEU A 144 12.90 -3.09 -2.67
N ARG A 145 13.58 -3.69 -1.68
CA ARG A 145 12.93 -4.33 -0.53
C ARG A 145 12.21 -3.32 0.37
N ARG A 146 12.81 -2.16 0.65
CA ARG A 146 12.15 -1.10 1.43
C ARG A 146 10.88 -0.60 0.73
N GLY A 147 10.93 -0.45 -0.59
CA GLY A 147 9.77 -0.05 -1.40
C GLY A 147 8.62 -1.06 -1.40
N SER A 148 8.89 -2.35 -1.17
CA SER A 148 7.81 -3.34 -1.00
C SER A 148 7.15 -3.24 0.38
N VAL A 149 7.93 -2.99 1.43
CA VAL A 149 7.42 -2.78 2.80
C VAL A 149 6.61 -1.49 2.91
N ALA A 150 7.11 -0.37 2.36
CA ALA A 150 6.43 0.92 2.39
C ALA A 150 5.03 0.87 1.74
N ARG A 151 4.85 0.07 0.68
CA ARG A 151 3.54 -0.13 0.04
C ARG A 151 2.54 -0.82 0.99
N ALA A 152 3.00 -1.73 1.84
CA ALA A 152 2.17 -2.37 2.85
C ALA A 152 1.81 -1.40 3.99
N GLU A 153 2.76 -0.58 4.42
CA GLU A 153 2.55 0.45 5.46
C GLU A 153 1.55 1.53 5.01
N VAL A 154 1.59 1.95 3.74
CA VAL A 154 0.58 2.88 3.20
C VAL A 154 -0.82 2.25 3.22
N ALA A 155 -0.92 0.94 2.98
CA ALA A 155 -2.20 0.23 3.03
C ALA A 155 -2.75 0.13 4.47
N THR A 156 -1.89 -0.09 5.47
CA THR A 156 -2.30 -0.15 6.89
C THR A 156 -2.64 1.23 7.45
N ALA A 157 -1.93 2.29 7.05
CA ALA A 157 -2.26 3.67 7.45
C ALA A 157 -3.68 4.08 7.01
N ARG A 158 -4.12 3.65 5.82
CA ARG A 158 -5.48 3.89 5.32
C ARG A 158 -6.56 3.14 6.11
N LEU A 159 -6.21 2.05 6.80
CA LEU A 159 -7.12 1.31 7.67
C LEU A 159 -7.53 2.13 8.90
N GLY A 160 -6.58 2.88 9.48
CA GLY A 160 -6.85 3.76 10.63
C GLY A 160 -7.93 4.80 10.32
N VAL A 161 -7.82 5.47 9.16
CA VAL A 161 -8.83 6.43 8.70
C VAL A 161 -10.17 5.76 8.43
N ARG A 162 -10.17 4.56 7.82
CA ARG A 162 -11.39 3.77 7.58
C ARG A 162 -12.07 3.26 8.84
N LEU A 163 -11.36 3.18 9.97
CA LEU A 163 -11.91 2.75 11.26
C LEU A 163 -12.43 3.94 12.07
N VAL A 164 -11.70 5.07 12.06
CA VAL A 164 -12.12 6.29 12.79
C VAL A 164 -13.36 6.91 12.17
N LEU A 165 -13.48 6.91 10.83
CA LEU A 165 -14.62 7.50 10.13
C LEU A 165 -15.98 6.88 10.53
N PRO A 166 -16.19 5.54 10.48
CA PRO A 166 -17.45 4.93 10.91
C PRO A 166 -17.66 5.04 12.42
N LEU A 167 -16.59 4.99 13.23
CA LEU A 167 -16.70 5.16 14.68
C LEU A 167 -17.17 6.56 15.04
N GLY A 168 -16.60 7.61 14.43
CA GLY A 168 -17.05 8.99 14.61
C GLY A 168 -18.50 9.20 14.15
N LEU A 169 -18.88 8.58 13.04
CA LEU A 169 -20.25 8.64 12.51
C LEU A 169 -21.27 7.93 13.42
N ALA A 170 -20.86 6.86 14.11
CA ALA A 170 -21.66 6.19 15.13
C ALA A 170 -21.69 6.97 16.47
N PHE A 171 -20.63 7.70 16.79
CA PHE A 171 -20.52 8.45 18.05
C PHE A 171 -21.31 9.76 18.04
N LEU A 172 -21.38 10.44 16.89
CA LEU A 172 -22.12 11.69 16.72
C LEU A 172 -23.59 11.60 17.18
N PRO A 173 -24.42 10.64 16.70
CA PRO A 173 -25.82 10.54 17.14
C PRO A 173 -25.93 10.16 18.62
N ALA A 174 -25.04 9.30 19.12
CA ALA A 174 -25.01 8.92 20.52
C ALA A 174 -24.75 10.14 21.41
N PHE A 175 -23.74 10.95 21.10
CA PHE A 175 -23.39 12.17 21.83
C PHE A 175 -24.52 13.21 21.84
N VAL A 176 -25.24 13.36 20.72
CA VAL A 176 -26.40 14.26 20.66
C VAL A 176 -27.50 13.79 21.62
N LEU A 177 -27.77 12.48 21.68
CA LEU A 177 -28.79 11.90 22.55
C LEU A 177 -28.40 11.93 24.04
N THR A 178 -27.14 11.65 24.38
CA THR A 178 -26.69 11.58 25.78
C THR A 178 -26.24 12.91 26.36
N THR A 179 -25.70 13.83 25.56
CA THR A 179 -25.09 15.08 26.07
C THR A 179 -25.89 16.32 25.67
N VAL A 180 -26.20 16.49 24.39
CA VAL A 180 -26.80 17.75 23.87
C VAL A 180 -28.29 17.85 24.24
N ALA A 181 -29.04 16.78 24.02
CA ALA A 181 -30.48 16.73 24.32
C ALA A 181 -30.81 17.09 25.78
N PRO A 182 -30.18 16.49 26.81
CA PRO A 182 -30.48 16.86 28.19
C PRO A 182 -30.04 18.28 28.55
N LEU A 183 -28.94 18.77 27.98
CA LEU A 183 -28.45 20.14 28.22
C LEU A 183 -29.43 21.19 27.67
N VAL A 184 -29.91 21.01 26.44
CA VAL A 184 -30.91 21.91 25.84
C VAL A 184 -32.22 21.85 26.63
N LEU A 185 -32.62 20.66 27.10
CA LEU A 185 -33.83 20.50 27.92
C LEU A 185 -33.73 21.27 29.24
N ALA A 186 -32.57 21.26 29.89
CA ALA A 186 -32.33 22.02 31.12
C ALA A 186 -32.40 23.53 30.88
N LEU A 187 -31.74 24.03 29.84
CA LEU A 187 -31.74 25.46 29.48
C LEU A 187 -33.13 25.99 29.11
N VAL A 188 -33.90 25.23 28.33
CA VAL A 188 -35.27 25.60 27.97
C VAL A 188 -36.15 25.65 29.22
N ARG A 189 -35.96 24.72 30.16
CA ARG A 189 -36.68 24.71 31.44
C ARG A 189 -36.38 25.95 32.28
N ASP A 190 -35.11 26.32 32.41
CA ASP A 190 -34.69 27.50 33.17
C ASP A 190 -35.16 28.83 32.55
N LEU A 191 -35.23 28.92 31.22
CA LEU A 191 -35.68 30.12 30.51
C LEU A 191 -37.22 30.23 30.42
N SER A 192 -37.93 29.11 30.53
CA SER A 192 -39.40 29.06 30.45
C SER A 192 -40.13 29.38 31.77
N TRP A 193 -39.41 29.92 32.75
CA TRP A 193 -39.91 30.35 34.06
C TRP A 193 -39.92 31.87 34.20
#